data_AF-A0A3C0SZD9-F1
#
_entry.id   AF-A0A3C0SZD9-F1
#
_cell.length_a   1.000
_cell.length_b   1.000
_cell.length_c   1.000
_cell.angle_alpha   90.00
_cell.angle_beta   90.00
_cell.angle_gamma   90.00
#
_symmetry.space_group_name_H-M   'P 1'
#
loop_
_entity.id
_entity.type
_entity.pdbx_description
1 polymer ?
#
loop_
_entity_poly.entity_id
_entity_poly.type
_entity_poly.pdbx_seq_one_letter_code
_entity_poly.pdbx_strand_id
1 'polypeptide(L)'
;MKKYILLVLIIIFSTAMLSAEDVIWGSMYSQGNFRFGIDAAVESDGSGNHLALYPEAEMILWKPLIGNIALLDVGAAIEGRAGVPISLGADFTAGAGLTGTMHLGFRGFEFTGSEYLSRIDLYVEAGIKYDFTADNFASGFGGAVKSGVNYFISDKLAVGAFYSSWGGSSGGGLAVSLKLGKTPVVKGINFEMPTLTGEFAVEPYLLQFYTLYYSANYAGGFYPGTYSEGQGTVHRVSIMDGSGTDSYNVERSKLKSLEDGQSLWGLRYRDEDDSFYYEYITDAEHEIIVVYYDSEDDGVIEMKADGHDASQMEYTTWDEYNVDTREGVTINVEAGKFTTTEYNWADESGMTVLWWATDDVPGSLVSYKMEDDSDIVTSELIDITSGNRPVLYK
;
A
#
# COMPACT_ATOMS: atom_id res chain seq x y z
N MET A 1 37.21 2.34 24.57
CA MET A 1 35.80 2.10 24.16
C MET A 1 34.84 3.20 24.62
N LYS A 2 34.64 3.43 25.94
CA LYS A 2 33.67 4.44 26.45
C LYS A 2 33.81 5.86 25.86
N LYS A 3 35.05 6.35 25.65
CA LYS A 3 35.30 7.69 25.05
C LYS A 3 34.92 7.79 23.57
N TYR A 4 35.03 6.69 22.82
CA TYR A 4 34.68 6.67 21.39
C TYR A 4 33.17 6.54 21.18
N ILE A 5 32.46 5.79 22.05
CA ILE A 5 30.99 5.73 22.05
C ILE A 5 30.42 7.13 22.35
N LEU A 6 30.95 7.82 23.35
CA LEU A 6 30.52 9.18 23.66
C LEU A 6 30.80 10.16 22.51
N LEU A 7 31.95 10.04 21.85
CA LEU A 7 32.30 10.88 20.69
C LEU A 7 31.38 10.60 19.49
N VAL A 8 31.09 9.34 19.18
CA VAL A 8 30.19 8.94 18.10
C VAL A 8 28.76 9.41 18.39
N LEU A 9 28.30 9.26 19.63
CA LEU A 9 27.02 9.83 20.05
C LEU A 9 27.03 11.35 19.86
N ILE A 10 28.03 12.08 20.35
CA ILE A 10 28.13 13.54 20.19
C ILE A 10 28.12 13.95 18.71
N ILE A 11 28.81 13.22 17.83
CA ILE A 11 28.85 13.51 16.40
C ILE A 11 27.46 13.30 15.77
N ILE A 12 26.83 12.15 16.01
CA ILE A 12 25.46 11.85 15.55
C ILE A 12 24.46 12.90 16.07
N PHE A 13 24.60 13.28 17.34
CA PHE A 13 23.81 14.35 17.98
C PHE A 13 24.01 15.70 17.29
N SER A 14 25.26 16.05 16.97
CA SER A 14 25.58 17.36 16.39
C SER A 14 25.08 17.54 14.96
N THR A 15 25.10 16.48 14.15
CA THR A 15 24.59 16.53 12.77
C THR A 15 23.07 16.56 12.72
N ALA A 16 22.39 15.85 13.65
CA ALA A 16 20.94 15.86 13.75
C ALA A 16 20.36 17.24 14.12
N MET A 17 21.09 18.05 14.90
CA MET A 17 20.58 19.34 15.39
C MET A 17 20.75 20.53 14.42
N LEU A 18 21.42 20.36 13.28
CA LEU A 18 21.79 21.47 12.39
C LEU A 18 21.04 21.50 11.06
N SER A 19 20.21 20.51 10.74
CA SER A 19 19.38 20.55 9.53
C SER A 19 18.11 21.38 9.80
N ALA A 20 18.04 22.59 9.23
CA ALA A 20 16.77 23.29 9.10
C ALA A 20 16.04 22.66 7.91
N GLU A 21 15.01 21.87 8.19
CA GLU A 21 14.21 21.22 7.16
C GLU A 21 13.05 22.12 6.77
N ASP A 22 13.08 22.60 5.53
CA ASP A 22 11.93 23.20 4.87
C ASP A 22 11.17 22.07 4.17
N VAL A 23 10.01 21.69 4.70
CA VAL A 23 9.18 20.62 4.14
C VAL A 23 7.83 21.18 3.70
N ILE A 24 7.20 20.57 2.69
CA ILE A 24 5.85 20.95 2.25
C ILE A 24 4.78 20.27 3.12
N TRP A 25 5.04 19.04 3.57
CA TRP A 25 4.24 18.31 4.56
C TRP A 25 5.17 17.60 5.54
N GLY A 26 4.83 17.66 6.82
CA GLY A 26 5.41 16.75 7.81
C GLY A 26 4.75 16.83 9.19
N SER A 27 5.52 16.52 10.22
CA SER A 27 5.04 16.46 11.60
C SER A 27 5.42 17.66 12.47
N MET A 28 5.04 17.58 13.74
CA MET A 28 5.47 18.52 14.78
C MET A 28 6.93 18.31 15.22
N TYR A 29 7.61 17.26 14.74
CA TYR A 29 8.97 16.93 15.14
C TYR A 29 10.01 17.31 14.09
N SER A 30 11.19 17.71 14.55
CA SER A 30 12.41 17.78 13.75
C SER A 30 13.37 16.69 14.22
N GLN A 31 14.30 16.30 13.35
CA GLN A 31 15.39 15.41 13.74
C GLN A 31 16.13 15.98 14.97
N GLY A 32 16.39 15.12 15.96
CA GLY A 32 17.03 15.49 17.22
C GLY A 32 16.10 16.09 18.27
N ASN A 33 14.79 16.22 18.01
CA ASN A 33 13.84 16.57 19.05
C ASN A 33 13.81 15.49 20.15
N PHE A 34 13.57 15.94 21.38
CA PHE A 34 13.32 15.08 22.52
C PHE A 34 11.88 15.23 22.99
N ARG A 35 11.21 14.13 23.31
CA ARG A 35 9.88 14.11 23.93
C ARG A 35 10.00 13.48 25.31
N PHE A 36 9.40 14.12 26.31
CA PHE A 36 9.28 13.59 27.67
C PHE A 36 7.80 13.43 27.99
N GLY A 37 7.37 12.20 28.26
CA GLY A 37 5.97 11.85 28.47
C GLY A 37 5.72 11.27 29.86
N ILE A 38 4.49 11.42 30.33
CA ILE A 38 3.91 10.52 31.32
C ILE A 38 2.54 10.10 30.84
N ASP A 39 2.34 8.78 30.77
CA ASP A 39 1.06 8.21 30.36
C ASP A 39 0.41 7.48 31.53
N ALA A 40 -0.92 7.50 31.57
CA ALA A 40 -1.72 6.78 32.55
C ALA A 40 -2.73 5.88 31.84
N ALA A 41 -2.73 4.59 32.17
CA ALA A 41 -3.58 3.59 31.54
C ALA A 41 -4.35 2.75 32.56
N VAL A 42 -5.50 2.22 32.13
CA VAL A 42 -6.14 1.09 32.78
C VAL A 42 -5.82 -0.14 31.96
N GLU A 43 -5.15 -1.10 32.57
CA GLU A 43 -4.68 -2.32 31.91
C GLU A 43 -5.29 -3.54 32.56
N SER A 44 -5.42 -4.60 31.78
CA SER A 44 -5.78 -5.93 32.26
C SER A 44 -4.69 -6.92 31.90
N ASP A 45 -4.43 -7.83 32.81
CA ASP A 45 -3.72 -9.09 32.55
C ASP A 45 -4.52 -10.26 33.12
N GLY A 46 -3.93 -11.47 33.06
CA GLY A 46 -4.57 -12.68 33.59
C GLY A 46 -4.77 -12.70 35.11
N SER A 47 -4.15 -11.78 35.86
CA SER A 47 -4.27 -11.65 37.32
C SER A 47 -5.28 -10.58 37.75
N GLY A 48 -5.59 -9.62 36.88
CA GLY A 48 -6.61 -8.62 37.11
C GLY A 48 -6.35 -7.30 36.39
N ASN A 49 -6.87 -6.21 36.96
CA ASN A 49 -6.74 -4.86 36.41
C ASN A 49 -5.73 -4.02 37.20
N HIS A 50 -5.00 -3.18 36.48
CA HIS A 50 -4.00 -2.25 37.02
C HIS A 50 -4.27 -0.82 36.55
N LEU A 51 -3.96 0.13 37.43
CA LEU A 51 -3.70 1.50 37.03
C LEU A 51 -2.19 1.63 36.75
N ALA A 52 -1.81 1.77 35.49
CA ALA A 52 -0.43 1.84 35.06
C ALA A 52 0.02 3.28 34.77
N LEU A 53 1.27 3.59 35.13
CA LEU A 53 1.95 4.82 34.78
C LEU A 53 3.20 4.52 33.94
N TYR A 54 3.38 5.31 32.88
CA TYR A 54 4.44 5.17 31.90
C TYR A 54 5.26 6.46 31.76
N PRO A 55 6.29 6.69 32.59
CA PRO A 55 7.25 7.75 32.31
C PRO A 55 8.10 7.37 31.10
N GLU A 56 8.22 8.29 30.15
CA GLU A 56 8.87 8.02 28.86
C GLU A 56 9.81 9.17 28.46
N ALA A 57 10.92 8.82 27.80
CA ALA A 57 11.80 9.76 27.13
C ALA A 57 12.17 9.22 25.74
N GLU A 58 11.85 10.00 24.72
CA GLU A 58 12.06 9.67 23.32
C GLU A 58 13.00 10.68 22.66
N MET A 59 13.81 10.21 21.71
CA MET A 59 14.56 11.05 20.78
C MET A 59 14.19 10.70 19.34
N ILE A 60 13.88 11.72 18.54
CA ILE A 60 13.67 11.58 17.09
C ILE A 60 15.02 11.49 16.41
N LEU A 61 15.32 10.34 15.81
CA LEU A 61 16.64 10.02 15.27
C LEU A 61 16.74 10.29 13.79
N TRP A 62 15.68 10.03 13.03
CA TRP A 62 15.68 10.06 11.58
C TRP A 62 14.33 10.49 11.03
N LYS A 63 14.36 11.17 9.89
CA LYS A 63 13.18 11.70 9.21
C LYS A 63 13.40 11.57 7.70
N PRO A 64 12.96 10.47 7.06
CA PRO A 64 13.10 10.32 5.62
C PRO A 64 12.41 11.46 4.87
N LEU A 65 13.14 12.05 3.92
CA LEU A 65 12.59 13.02 2.98
C LEU A 65 12.39 12.32 1.64
N ILE A 66 11.15 12.30 1.16
CA ILE A 66 10.80 11.88 -0.20
C ILE A 66 10.46 13.17 -0.96
N GLY A 67 11.42 13.65 -1.75
CA GLY A 67 11.38 15.02 -2.28
C GLY A 67 11.40 16.05 -1.13
N ASN A 68 10.35 16.86 -1.02
CA ASN A 68 10.18 17.85 0.05
C ASN A 68 9.15 17.41 1.12
N ILE A 69 8.73 16.14 1.10
CA ILE A 69 7.72 15.59 2.02
C ILE A 69 8.43 14.76 3.08
N ALA A 70 8.05 14.99 4.35
CA ALA A 70 8.60 14.31 5.50
C ALA A 70 7.48 13.62 6.30
N LEU A 71 6.99 12.51 5.73
CA LEU A 71 5.82 11.77 6.21
C LEU A 71 6.03 11.16 7.59
N LEU A 72 7.20 10.56 7.79
CA LEU A 72 7.48 9.71 8.93
C LEU A 72 8.64 10.29 9.74
N ASP A 73 8.49 10.31 11.06
CA ASP A 73 9.63 10.48 11.96
C ASP A 73 9.90 9.15 12.64
N VAL A 74 11.17 8.77 12.71
CA VAL A 74 11.62 7.55 13.37
C VAL A 74 12.47 7.93 14.57
N GLY A 75 12.10 7.43 15.74
CA GLY A 75 12.77 7.69 17.00
C GLY A 75 13.13 6.44 17.77
N ALA A 76 13.72 6.67 18.94
CA ALA A 76 13.97 5.65 19.95
C ALA A 76 13.57 6.19 21.31
N ALA A 77 12.89 5.37 22.10
CA ALA A 77 12.38 5.73 23.41
C ALA A 77 12.84 4.76 24.49
N ILE A 78 13.02 5.32 25.69
CA ILE A 78 13.17 4.57 26.92
C ILE A 78 11.91 4.83 27.74
N GLU A 79 11.27 3.75 28.17
CA GLU A 79 10.01 3.78 28.89
C GLU A 79 10.18 3.07 30.23
N GLY A 80 9.62 3.64 31.30
CA GLY A 80 9.37 2.94 32.55
C GLY A 80 7.90 2.54 32.64
N ARG A 81 7.59 1.51 33.44
CA ARG A 81 6.21 1.15 33.79
C ARG A 81 6.09 0.91 35.29
N ALA A 82 5.02 1.42 35.89
CA ALA A 82 4.58 1.05 37.23
C ALA A 82 3.06 0.79 37.24
N GLY A 83 2.66 -0.46 37.47
CA GLY A 83 1.27 -0.90 37.54
C GLY A 83 0.82 -1.13 38.98
N VAL A 84 -0.14 -0.35 39.45
CA VAL A 84 -0.77 -0.50 40.77
C VAL A 84 -2.06 -1.31 40.63
N PRO A 85 -2.22 -2.44 41.32
CA PRO A 85 -3.41 -3.26 41.19
C PRO A 85 -4.65 -2.52 41.71
N ILE A 86 -5.74 -2.57 40.95
CA ILE A 86 -7.05 -2.02 41.33
C ILE A 86 -8.10 -3.12 41.55
N SER A 87 -7.81 -4.36 41.16
CA SER A 87 -8.60 -5.56 41.48
C SER A 87 -7.99 -6.35 42.64
N LEU A 88 -8.85 -6.99 43.44
CA LEU A 88 -8.41 -7.93 44.48
C LEU A 88 -7.66 -9.12 43.84
N GLY A 89 -6.43 -9.37 44.31
CA GLY A 89 -5.61 -10.49 43.87
C GLY A 89 -4.62 -10.18 42.74
N ALA A 90 -4.62 -8.97 42.20
CA ALA A 90 -3.57 -8.51 41.28
C ALA A 90 -2.35 -8.01 42.06
N ASP A 91 -1.16 -8.25 41.53
CA ASP A 91 0.11 -7.83 42.13
C ASP A 91 0.58 -6.48 41.58
N PHE A 92 1.44 -5.79 42.35
CA PHE A 92 2.17 -4.64 41.86
C PHE A 92 3.17 -5.07 40.79
N THR A 93 3.25 -4.31 39.69
CA THR A 93 4.18 -4.58 38.59
C THR A 93 5.04 -3.37 38.30
N ALA A 94 6.29 -3.60 37.91
CA ALA A 94 7.21 -2.53 37.53
C ALA A 94 8.21 -3.00 36.48
N GLY A 95 8.55 -2.16 35.52
CA GLY A 95 9.50 -2.54 34.48
C GLY A 95 10.11 -1.35 33.75
N ALA A 96 11.00 -1.66 32.82
CA ALA A 96 11.58 -0.70 31.89
C ALA A 96 11.69 -1.29 30.48
N GLY A 97 11.61 -0.46 29.45
CA GLY A 97 11.62 -0.85 28.05
C GLY A 97 12.48 0.08 27.20
N LEU A 98 12.91 -0.47 26.06
CA LEU A 98 13.59 0.24 24.98
C LEU A 98 12.80 -0.05 23.70
N THR A 99 12.26 1.01 23.09
CA THR A 99 11.40 0.92 21.92
C THR A 99 11.92 1.77 20.77
N GLY A 100 11.62 1.35 19.54
CA GLY A 100 11.65 2.23 18.37
C GLY A 100 10.28 2.86 18.19
N THR A 101 10.26 4.12 17.75
CA THR A 101 9.02 4.89 17.57
C THR A 101 8.89 5.32 16.11
N MET A 102 7.65 5.40 15.63
CA MET A 102 7.30 6.00 14.34
C MET A 102 6.15 6.97 14.54
N HIS A 103 6.28 8.17 13.98
CA HIS A 103 5.31 9.26 14.05
C HIS A 103 4.89 9.69 12.65
N LEU A 104 3.59 9.96 12.48
CA LEU A 104 2.98 10.48 11.27
C LEU A 104 2.17 11.72 11.62
N GLY A 105 2.64 12.88 11.17
CA GLY A 105 1.96 14.15 11.40
C GLY A 105 1.34 14.73 10.15
N PHE A 106 0.32 15.59 10.32
CA PHE A 106 -0.47 16.15 9.23
C PHE A 106 -0.28 17.67 9.09
N ARG A 107 0.91 18.20 9.33
CA ARG A 107 1.17 19.63 9.12
C ARG A 107 1.43 19.90 7.66
N GLY A 108 0.87 20.99 7.17
CA GLY A 108 1.06 21.43 5.79
C GLY A 108 -0.16 21.19 4.92
N PHE A 109 -1.19 20.48 5.38
CA PHE A 109 -2.46 20.48 4.66
C PHE A 109 -3.12 21.86 4.75
N GLU A 110 -3.61 22.38 3.63
CA GLU A 110 -4.29 23.69 3.54
C GLU A 110 -5.73 23.56 3.04
N PHE A 111 -6.55 22.77 3.76
CA PHE A 111 -8.00 22.68 3.52
C PHE A 111 -8.78 23.18 4.74
N THR A 112 -10.09 23.42 4.59
CA THR A 112 -10.93 23.90 5.71
C THR A 112 -10.93 22.88 6.85
N GLY A 113 -10.43 23.25 8.04
CA GLY A 113 -10.30 22.35 9.19
C GLY A 113 -8.92 21.69 9.33
N SER A 114 -8.01 21.90 8.38
CA SER A 114 -6.64 21.36 8.44
C SER A 114 -5.84 21.93 9.61
N GLU A 115 -6.24 23.08 10.17
CA GLU A 115 -5.64 23.65 11.37
C GLU A 115 -5.73 22.69 12.57
N TYR A 116 -6.77 21.87 12.66
CA TYR A 116 -6.92 20.85 13.71
C TYR A 116 -6.04 19.63 13.44
N LEU A 117 -6.01 19.17 12.19
CA LEU A 117 -5.18 18.03 11.77
C LEU A 117 -3.69 18.33 11.86
N SER A 118 -3.27 19.57 11.62
CA SER A 118 -1.87 20.00 11.76
C SER A 118 -1.32 19.80 13.18
N ARG A 119 -2.19 19.63 14.18
CA ARG A 119 -1.83 19.36 15.57
C ARG A 119 -1.95 17.88 15.93
N ILE A 120 -2.44 17.04 15.02
CA ILE A 120 -2.56 15.60 15.21
C ILE A 120 -1.28 14.91 14.76
N ASP A 121 -0.85 13.96 15.57
CA ASP A 121 0.29 13.09 15.37
C ASP A 121 -0.13 11.66 15.72
N LEU A 122 -0.11 10.77 14.73
CA LEU A 122 -0.34 9.34 14.93
C LEU A 122 1.00 8.68 15.20
N TYR A 123 1.04 7.72 16.11
CA TYR A 123 2.30 7.06 16.44
C TYR A 123 2.15 5.59 16.77
N VAL A 124 3.25 4.86 16.57
CA VAL A 124 3.44 3.48 17.02
C VAL A 124 4.83 3.34 17.64
N GLU A 125 4.92 2.60 18.73
CA GLU A 125 6.13 2.25 19.44
C GLU A 125 6.20 0.73 19.58
N ALA A 126 7.36 0.14 19.32
CA ALA A 126 7.56 -1.28 19.49
C ALA A 126 8.99 -1.59 19.95
N GLY A 127 9.13 -2.56 20.84
CA GLY A 127 10.46 -2.98 21.29
C GLY A 127 10.46 -4.02 22.39
N ILE A 128 11.53 -4.01 23.16
CA ILE A 128 11.79 -4.96 24.23
C ILE A 128 11.58 -4.32 25.59
N LYS A 129 11.08 -5.10 26.53
CA LYS A 129 10.91 -4.71 27.92
C LYS A 129 11.53 -5.71 28.87
N TYR A 130 11.71 -5.26 30.11
CA TYR A 130 12.07 -6.07 31.25
C TYR A 130 11.15 -5.73 32.44
N ASP A 131 10.47 -6.73 32.97
CA ASP A 131 9.65 -6.64 34.16
C ASP A 131 10.48 -6.99 35.41
N PHE A 132 10.66 -6.01 36.29
CA PHE A 132 11.39 -6.14 37.55
C PHE A 132 10.65 -7.00 38.58
N THR A 133 9.36 -7.26 38.37
CA THR A 133 8.53 -8.05 39.29
C THR A 133 8.37 -9.51 38.86
N ALA A 134 9.04 -9.92 37.77
CA ALA A 134 9.03 -11.30 37.32
C ALA A 134 9.80 -12.24 38.27
N ASP A 135 9.31 -13.48 38.40
CA ASP A 135 9.89 -14.51 39.29
C ASP A 135 11.36 -14.86 38.99
N ASN A 136 11.78 -14.67 37.74
CA ASN A 136 13.15 -14.92 37.33
C ASN A 136 13.55 -13.99 36.17
N PHE A 137 14.86 -13.94 35.89
CA PHE A 137 15.40 -13.05 34.87
C PHE A 137 14.85 -13.33 33.46
N ALA A 138 14.62 -14.60 33.10
CA ALA A 138 14.15 -14.95 31.76
C ALA A 138 12.69 -14.52 31.54
N SER A 139 11.82 -14.71 32.55
CA SER A 139 10.41 -14.31 32.48
C SER A 139 10.20 -12.80 32.56
N GLY A 140 11.21 -12.03 32.95
CA GLY A 140 11.16 -10.57 32.92
C GLY A 140 11.14 -10.00 31.50
N PHE A 141 11.77 -10.67 30.53
CA PHE A 141 11.82 -10.17 29.15
C PHE A 141 10.51 -10.39 28.41
N GLY A 142 10.14 -9.40 27.59
CA GLY A 142 9.01 -9.53 26.67
C GLY A 142 8.99 -8.41 25.64
N GLY A 143 7.95 -8.41 24.80
CA GLY A 143 7.64 -7.31 23.90
C GLY A 143 6.87 -6.21 24.60
N ALA A 144 7.09 -4.98 24.16
CA ALA A 144 6.22 -3.84 24.44
C ALA A 144 5.79 -3.20 23.12
N VAL A 145 4.50 -2.90 22.99
CA VAL A 145 3.91 -2.22 21.84
C VAL A 145 2.96 -1.15 22.34
N LYS A 146 3.05 0.06 21.80
CA LYS A 146 2.12 1.16 22.08
C LYS A 146 1.69 1.79 20.75
N SER A 147 0.43 2.17 20.60
CA SER A 147 -0.02 2.99 19.47
C SER A 147 -1.03 4.00 19.93
N GLY A 148 -1.09 5.15 19.28
CA GLY A 148 -1.97 6.20 19.72
C GLY A 148 -2.01 7.43 18.83
N VAL A 149 -2.66 8.45 19.39
CA VAL A 149 -2.79 9.78 18.80
C VAL A 149 -2.41 10.83 19.81
N ASN A 150 -1.54 11.75 19.41
CA ASN A 150 -1.20 12.96 20.16
C ASN A 150 -1.87 14.17 19.49
N TYR A 151 -2.39 15.08 20.30
CA TYR A 151 -2.87 16.39 19.92
C TYR A 151 -2.01 17.47 20.57
N PHE A 152 -1.29 18.24 19.76
CA PHE A 152 -0.41 19.32 20.20
C PHE A 152 -1.20 20.58 20.55
N ILE A 153 -1.49 20.77 21.85
CA ILE A 153 -2.09 22.00 22.39
C ILE A 153 -1.19 23.21 22.11
N SER A 154 0.13 23.00 22.15
CA SER A 154 1.13 24.00 21.72
C SER A 154 2.28 23.30 21.01
N ASP A 155 3.22 24.07 20.48
CA ASP A 155 4.45 23.53 19.87
C ASP A 155 5.25 22.61 20.79
N LYS A 156 5.07 22.71 22.11
CA LYS A 156 5.84 21.97 23.10
C LYS A 156 5.01 21.02 23.94
N LEU A 157 3.68 21.15 23.98
CA LEU A 157 2.82 20.38 24.87
C LEU A 157 1.79 19.64 24.03
N ALA A 158 1.75 18.32 24.21
CA ALA A 158 0.74 17.46 23.61
C ALA A 158 0.00 16.67 24.68
N VAL A 159 -1.27 16.37 24.37
CA VAL A 159 -2.10 15.41 25.10
C VAL A 159 -2.52 14.32 24.14
N GLY A 160 -2.65 13.09 24.60
CA GLY A 160 -2.94 11.97 23.70
C GLY A 160 -3.82 10.90 24.31
N ALA A 161 -4.25 9.99 23.45
CA ALA A 161 -4.90 8.75 23.83
C ALA A 161 -4.16 7.60 23.14
N PHE A 162 -4.04 6.47 23.82
CA PHE A 162 -3.25 5.35 23.34
C PHE A 162 -3.81 4.01 23.79
N TYR A 163 -3.33 2.97 23.12
CA TYR A 163 -3.44 1.58 23.51
C TYR A 163 -2.03 1.00 23.70
N SER A 164 -1.80 0.30 24.80
CA SER A 164 -0.52 -0.31 25.15
C SER A 164 -0.66 -1.81 25.37
N SER A 165 0.41 -2.53 25.06
CA SER A 165 0.65 -3.92 25.42
C SER A 165 2.05 -4.02 26.01
N TRP A 166 2.13 -4.43 27.28
CA TRP A 166 3.36 -4.61 28.06
C TRP A 166 3.53 -6.10 28.43
N GLY A 167 3.93 -6.92 27.48
CA GLY A 167 4.00 -8.38 27.65
C GLY A 167 2.61 -8.99 27.81
N GLY A 168 2.27 -9.45 29.01
CA GLY A 168 0.97 -10.06 29.31
C GLY A 168 -0.15 -9.08 29.67
N SER A 169 0.18 -7.80 29.89
CA SER A 169 -0.79 -6.76 30.23
C SER A 169 -1.11 -5.91 29.01
N SER A 170 -2.37 -5.51 28.81
CA SER A 170 -2.74 -4.56 27.77
C SER A 170 -3.88 -3.65 28.20
N GLY A 171 -3.98 -2.46 27.63
CA GLY A 171 -4.95 -1.47 28.06
C GLY A 171 -4.95 -0.18 27.26
N GLY A 172 -5.85 0.72 27.63
CA GLY A 172 -5.98 2.04 27.03
C GLY A 172 -5.78 3.16 28.05
N GLY A 173 -5.30 4.31 27.58
CA GLY A 173 -4.93 5.40 28.48
C GLY A 173 -4.89 6.78 27.84
N LEU A 174 -4.47 7.74 28.67
CA LEU A 174 -4.23 9.14 28.29
C LEU A 174 -2.77 9.51 28.52
N ALA A 175 -2.22 10.30 27.60
CA ALA A 175 -0.83 10.73 27.58
C ALA A 175 -0.74 12.25 27.77
N VAL A 176 0.31 12.70 28.45
CA VAL A 176 0.74 14.11 28.45
C VAL A 176 2.23 14.15 28.18
N SER A 177 2.64 14.93 27.18
CA SER A 177 4.05 14.98 26.78
C SER A 177 4.56 16.38 26.47
N LEU A 178 5.85 16.58 26.74
CA LEU A 178 6.61 17.80 26.49
C LEU A 178 7.68 17.56 25.43
N LYS A 179 7.61 18.31 24.33
CA LYS A 179 8.59 18.32 23.25
C LYS A 179 9.65 19.42 23.49
N LEU A 180 10.92 19.04 23.46
CA LEU A 180 12.07 19.91 23.39
C LEU A 180 12.70 19.85 22.01
N GLY A 181 13.08 21.02 21.49
CA GLY A 181 13.64 21.17 20.15
C GLY A 181 12.78 22.07 19.27
N LYS A 182 13.17 22.21 18.01
CA LYS A 182 12.48 23.10 17.07
C LYS A 182 11.28 22.39 16.45
N THR A 183 10.29 23.18 16.10
CA THR A 183 9.20 22.75 15.22
C THR A 183 9.67 23.02 13.78
N PRO A 184 9.58 22.06 12.84
CA PRO A 184 10.02 22.29 11.46
C PRO A 184 9.15 23.36 10.81
N VAL A 185 9.73 24.11 9.87
CA VAL A 185 8.99 25.07 9.06
C VAL A 185 8.31 24.28 7.94
N VAL A 186 6.98 24.29 7.96
CA VAL A 186 6.18 23.61 6.95
C VAL A 186 5.63 24.70 6.03
N LYS A 187 6.02 24.64 4.76
CA LYS A 187 5.64 25.65 3.75
C LYS A 187 4.18 25.56 3.33
N GLY A 188 3.51 24.47 3.68
CA GLY A 188 2.18 24.16 3.22
C GLY A 188 2.23 23.45 1.89
N ILE A 189 1.46 22.37 1.79
CA ILE A 189 0.86 21.96 0.54
C ILE A 189 -0.38 22.82 0.44
N ASN A 190 -0.29 23.86 -0.39
CA ASN A 190 -1.48 24.54 -0.87
C ASN A 190 -2.27 23.50 -1.65
N PHE A 191 -3.15 22.80 -0.95
CA PHE A 191 -4.34 22.26 -1.56
C PHE A 191 -5.23 23.47 -1.84
N GLU A 192 -4.79 24.37 -2.72
CA GLU A 192 -5.68 24.68 -3.83
C GLU A 192 -5.95 23.30 -4.40
N MET A 193 -7.00 22.62 -3.91
CA MET A 193 -7.61 21.52 -4.63
C MET A 193 -7.80 22.16 -5.99
N PRO A 194 -6.95 21.86 -6.99
CA PRO A 194 -7.11 22.43 -8.31
C PRO A 194 -8.47 21.87 -8.66
N THR A 195 -9.52 22.69 -8.63
CA THR A 195 -10.94 22.34 -8.62
C THR A 195 -11.24 21.01 -9.33
N LEU A 196 -10.97 19.83 -8.73
CA LEU A 196 -10.68 18.58 -9.48
C LEU A 196 -10.29 18.78 -10.97
N THR A 197 -9.45 19.76 -11.30
CA THR A 197 -9.27 20.16 -12.70
C THR A 197 -8.08 19.41 -13.27
N GLY A 198 -8.40 18.43 -14.10
CA GLY A 198 -7.50 17.80 -15.06
C GLY A 198 -6.51 16.81 -14.41
N GLU A 199 -5.39 17.31 -13.90
CA GLU A 199 -4.21 16.45 -13.70
C GLU A 199 -4.33 15.49 -12.50
N PHE A 200 -4.90 15.94 -11.37
CA PHE A 200 -5.09 15.08 -10.19
C PHE A 200 -6.35 14.20 -10.26
N ALA A 201 -7.36 14.62 -11.04
CA ALA A 201 -8.53 13.80 -11.31
C ALA A 201 -8.19 12.62 -12.24
N VAL A 202 -7.21 12.82 -13.12
CA VAL A 202 -6.69 11.84 -14.07
C VAL A 202 -5.93 10.70 -13.37
N GLU A 203 -5.20 10.96 -12.28
CA GLU A 203 -4.38 9.93 -11.62
C GLU A 203 -5.17 8.70 -11.14
N PRO A 204 -6.34 8.82 -10.47
CA PRO A 204 -7.18 7.67 -10.14
C PRO A 204 -7.66 6.88 -11.35
N TYR A 205 -8.06 7.55 -12.45
CA TYR A 205 -8.49 6.87 -13.68
C TYR A 205 -7.32 6.16 -14.36
N LEU A 206 -6.14 6.77 -14.34
CA LEU A 206 -4.94 6.16 -14.88
C LEU A 206 -4.52 4.93 -14.06
N LEU A 207 -4.58 5.02 -12.73
CA LEU A 207 -4.33 3.89 -11.85
C LEU A 207 -5.37 2.77 -12.07
N GLN A 208 -6.65 3.12 -12.15
CA GLN A 208 -7.72 2.18 -12.47
C GLN A 208 -7.48 1.52 -13.83
N PHE A 209 -7.16 2.31 -14.86
CA PHE A 209 -6.81 1.81 -16.18
C PHE A 209 -5.65 0.81 -16.10
N TYR A 210 -4.54 1.14 -15.41
CA TYR A 210 -3.42 0.22 -15.31
C TYR A 210 -3.78 -1.06 -14.56
N THR A 211 -4.54 -0.98 -13.46
CA THR A 211 -5.04 -2.17 -12.76
C THR A 211 -5.86 -3.07 -13.69
N LEU A 212 -6.78 -2.49 -14.46
CA LEU A 212 -7.59 -3.23 -15.43
C LEU A 212 -6.73 -3.76 -16.59
N TYR A 213 -5.82 -2.96 -17.12
CA TYR A 213 -4.92 -3.32 -18.20
C TYR A 213 -4.05 -4.49 -17.80
N TYR A 214 -3.47 -4.48 -16.59
CA TYR A 214 -2.73 -5.62 -16.05
C TYR A 214 -3.63 -6.83 -15.85
N SER A 215 -4.84 -6.69 -15.30
CA SER A 215 -5.74 -7.84 -15.17
C SER A 215 -6.11 -8.48 -16.52
N ALA A 216 -6.19 -7.65 -17.58
CA ALA A 216 -6.57 -8.08 -18.93
C ALA A 216 -5.41 -8.68 -19.74
N ASN A 217 -4.20 -8.14 -19.55
CA ASN A 217 -3.01 -8.49 -20.34
C ASN A 217 -2.06 -9.41 -19.59
N TYR A 218 -2.04 -9.32 -18.27
CA TYR A 218 -1.21 -10.11 -17.37
C TYR A 218 -2.07 -11.21 -16.73
N ALA A 219 -2.59 -12.08 -17.59
CA ALA A 219 -3.31 -13.29 -17.22
C ALA A 219 -2.33 -14.33 -16.63
N GLY A 220 -1.71 -14.02 -15.49
CA GLY A 220 -0.68 -14.83 -14.84
C GLY A 220 0.70 -14.81 -15.50
N GLY A 221 0.95 -13.96 -16.51
CA GLY A 221 2.17 -13.97 -17.33
C GLY A 221 1.95 -14.40 -18.80
N PHE A 222 0.69 -14.71 -19.17
CA PHE A 222 0.33 -15.05 -20.55
C PHE A 222 0.45 -13.85 -21.48
N TYR A 223 1.28 -13.95 -22.52
CA TYR A 223 1.31 -12.95 -23.58
C TYR A 223 0.24 -13.23 -24.65
N PRO A 224 -0.67 -12.28 -24.88
CA PRO A 224 -1.73 -12.44 -25.87
C PRO A 224 -1.19 -12.49 -27.29
N GLY A 225 -1.67 -13.47 -28.05
CA GLY A 225 -1.44 -13.60 -29.49
C GLY A 225 -2.01 -12.42 -30.30
N THR A 226 -1.96 -12.54 -31.62
CA THR A 226 -2.36 -11.44 -32.50
C THR A 226 -3.89 -11.26 -32.54
N TYR A 227 -4.33 -10.00 -32.55
CA TYR A 227 -5.70 -9.62 -32.89
C TYR A 227 -5.71 -9.00 -34.29
N SER A 228 -6.71 -9.36 -35.11
CA SER A 228 -7.03 -8.58 -36.31
C SER A 228 -7.85 -7.34 -35.95
N GLU A 229 -7.83 -6.35 -36.83
CA GLU A 229 -8.64 -5.14 -36.64
C GLU A 229 -10.14 -5.48 -36.51
N GLY A 230 -10.77 -4.93 -35.47
CA GLY A 230 -12.15 -5.15 -35.11
C GLY A 230 -12.43 -6.44 -34.34
N GLN A 231 -11.43 -7.28 -34.05
CA GLN A 231 -11.60 -8.47 -33.22
C GLN A 231 -11.41 -8.15 -31.73
N GLY A 232 -12.06 -8.94 -30.88
CA GLY A 232 -11.88 -8.89 -29.44
C GLY A 232 -12.27 -10.19 -28.76
N THR A 233 -12.00 -10.27 -27.46
CA THR A 233 -12.42 -11.36 -26.59
C THR A 233 -13.04 -10.79 -25.33
N VAL A 234 -13.94 -11.55 -24.72
CA VAL A 234 -14.47 -11.27 -23.38
C VAL A 234 -14.13 -12.45 -22.50
N HIS A 235 -13.45 -12.18 -21.39
CA HIS A 235 -13.11 -13.16 -20.37
C HIS A 235 -13.87 -12.86 -19.09
N ARG A 236 -14.38 -13.90 -18.42
CA ARG A 236 -14.86 -13.82 -17.04
C ARG A 236 -13.72 -14.23 -16.12
N VAL A 237 -13.26 -13.29 -15.29
CA VAL A 237 -12.29 -13.56 -14.24
C VAL A 237 -13.06 -13.85 -12.96
N SER A 238 -12.74 -14.95 -12.28
CA SER A 238 -13.33 -15.30 -10.98
C SER A 238 -12.22 -15.52 -9.96
N ILE A 239 -12.35 -14.85 -8.81
CA ILE A 239 -11.43 -14.91 -7.69
C ILE A 239 -12.14 -15.65 -6.57
N MET A 240 -11.58 -16.78 -6.15
CA MET A 240 -12.07 -17.58 -5.03
C MET A 240 -11.10 -17.45 -3.86
N ASP A 241 -11.62 -17.03 -2.73
CA ASP A 241 -10.90 -16.90 -1.47
C ASP A 241 -11.68 -17.56 -0.32
N GLY A 242 -11.15 -17.43 0.92
CA GLY A 242 -11.81 -17.98 2.10
C GLY A 242 -13.18 -17.36 2.45
N SER A 243 -13.59 -16.29 1.76
CA SER A 243 -14.81 -15.53 2.01
C SER A 243 -15.90 -15.75 0.95
N GLY A 244 -15.54 -16.14 -0.27
CA GLY A 244 -16.50 -16.38 -1.33
C GLY A 244 -15.87 -16.50 -2.72
N THR A 245 -16.67 -16.19 -3.74
CA THR A 245 -16.22 -16.11 -5.11
C THR A 245 -16.78 -14.85 -5.74
N ASP A 246 -15.91 -13.94 -6.14
CA ASP A 246 -16.25 -12.73 -6.87
C ASP A 246 -15.87 -12.90 -8.34
N SER A 247 -16.64 -12.30 -9.23
CA SER A 247 -16.36 -12.39 -10.67
C SER A 247 -16.68 -11.11 -11.41
N TYR A 248 -15.89 -10.85 -12.45
CA TYR A 248 -16.07 -9.71 -13.35
C TYR A 248 -15.68 -10.10 -14.77
N ASN A 249 -16.16 -9.34 -15.74
CA ASN A 249 -15.85 -9.55 -17.14
C ASN A 249 -14.88 -8.47 -17.64
N VAL A 250 -13.88 -8.91 -18.39
CA VAL A 250 -12.90 -8.06 -19.06
C VAL A 250 -12.98 -8.30 -20.56
N GLU A 251 -13.26 -7.26 -21.33
CA GLU A 251 -13.25 -7.28 -22.79
C GLU A 251 -12.02 -6.53 -23.28
N ARG A 252 -11.27 -7.17 -24.19
CA ARG A 252 -10.16 -6.53 -24.90
C ARG A 252 -10.38 -6.66 -26.40
N SER A 253 -10.18 -5.57 -27.13
CA SER A 253 -10.36 -5.55 -28.58
C SER A 253 -9.33 -4.68 -29.29
N LYS A 254 -8.85 -5.12 -30.46
CA LYS A 254 -8.03 -4.28 -31.34
C LYS A 254 -8.97 -3.50 -32.25
N LEU A 255 -9.09 -2.20 -32.01
CA LEU A 255 -10.08 -1.36 -32.69
C LEU A 255 -9.59 -0.92 -34.07
N LYS A 256 -8.30 -0.54 -34.17
CA LYS A 256 -7.72 -0.01 -35.41
C LYS A 256 -6.20 -0.16 -35.42
N SER A 257 -5.62 -0.40 -36.59
CA SER A 257 -4.18 -0.23 -36.80
C SER A 257 -3.89 1.20 -37.27
N LEU A 258 -2.92 1.85 -36.65
CA LEU A 258 -2.54 3.24 -36.95
C LEU A 258 -1.24 3.26 -37.78
N GLU A 259 -0.75 4.47 -38.07
CA GLU A 259 0.53 4.65 -38.77
C GLU A 259 1.72 4.21 -37.89
N ASP A 260 2.88 3.98 -38.49
CA ASP A 260 4.14 3.67 -37.79
C ASP A 260 4.11 2.45 -36.85
N GLY A 261 3.20 1.50 -37.08
CA GLY A 261 3.08 0.28 -36.26
C GLY A 261 2.29 0.47 -34.97
N GLN A 262 1.74 1.66 -34.72
CA GLN A 262 0.85 1.91 -33.60
C GLN A 262 -0.47 1.16 -33.74
N SER A 263 -1.12 0.90 -32.62
CA SER A 263 -2.45 0.28 -32.61
C SER A 263 -3.35 0.87 -31.54
N LEU A 264 -4.61 1.07 -31.91
CA LEU A 264 -5.67 1.54 -31.03
C LEU A 264 -6.46 0.34 -30.51
N TRP A 265 -6.61 0.28 -29.20
CA TRP A 265 -7.24 -0.80 -28.47
C TRP A 265 -8.40 -0.29 -27.63
N GLY A 266 -9.36 -1.18 -27.37
CA GLY A 266 -10.44 -0.98 -26.41
C GLY A 266 -10.28 -1.96 -25.24
N LEU A 267 -10.52 -1.46 -24.03
CA LEU A 267 -10.56 -2.23 -22.80
C LEU A 267 -11.87 -1.91 -22.07
N ARG A 268 -12.66 -2.93 -21.78
CA ARG A 268 -13.90 -2.77 -21.01
C ARG A 268 -13.89 -3.68 -19.80
N TYR A 269 -14.26 -3.12 -18.66
CA TYR A 269 -14.58 -3.85 -17.44
C TYR A 269 -16.07 -3.81 -17.19
N ARG A 270 -16.64 -4.91 -16.71
CA ARG A 270 -18.04 -5.02 -16.26
C ARG A 270 -18.15 -5.99 -15.09
N ASP A 271 -18.75 -5.57 -13.99
CA ASP A 271 -19.28 -6.47 -12.96
C ASP A 271 -20.81 -6.30 -12.87
N GLU A 272 -21.43 -6.66 -11.73
CA GLU A 272 -22.88 -6.53 -11.53
C GLU A 272 -23.34 -5.07 -11.40
N ASP A 273 -22.48 -4.19 -10.89
CA ASP A 273 -22.82 -2.84 -10.46
C ASP A 273 -22.19 -1.75 -11.35
N ASP A 274 -20.98 -2.00 -11.86
CA ASP A 274 -20.12 -1.03 -12.51
C ASP A 274 -19.67 -1.45 -13.92
N SER A 275 -19.40 -0.46 -14.77
CA SER A 275 -18.74 -0.66 -16.06
C SER A 275 -17.81 0.49 -16.41
N PHE A 276 -16.58 0.14 -16.77
CA PHE A 276 -15.57 1.10 -17.22
C PHE A 276 -15.16 0.78 -18.66
N TYR A 277 -14.99 1.80 -19.49
CA TYR A 277 -14.53 1.65 -20.86
C TYR A 277 -13.39 2.64 -21.15
N TYR A 278 -12.30 2.08 -21.65
CA TYR A 278 -11.09 2.80 -22.02
C TYR A 278 -10.72 2.49 -23.46
N GLU A 279 -10.17 3.48 -24.14
CA GLU A 279 -9.41 3.25 -25.38
C GLU A 279 -7.97 3.66 -25.16
N TYR A 280 -7.02 2.98 -25.78
CA TYR A 280 -5.61 3.31 -25.60
C TYR A 280 -4.80 3.02 -26.86
N ILE A 281 -3.77 3.82 -27.07
CA ILE A 281 -2.82 3.66 -28.17
C ILE A 281 -1.57 3.00 -27.63
N THR A 282 -1.13 1.94 -28.29
CA THR A 282 0.21 1.38 -28.09
C THR A 282 1.09 1.63 -29.29
N ASP A 283 2.41 1.69 -29.09
CA ASP A 283 3.39 1.68 -30.17
C ASP A 283 3.66 0.26 -30.71
N ALA A 284 4.68 0.14 -31.57
CA ALA A 284 5.12 -1.13 -32.15
C ALA A 284 5.79 -2.07 -31.14
N GLU A 285 6.23 -1.54 -29.99
CA GLU A 285 6.86 -2.24 -28.88
C GLU A 285 5.82 -2.58 -27.78
N HIS A 286 4.55 -2.22 -28.01
CA HIS A 286 3.41 -2.37 -27.12
C HIS A 286 3.44 -1.44 -25.89
N GLU A 287 4.25 -0.38 -25.92
CA GLU A 287 4.23 0.66 -24.89
C GLU A 287 2.97 1.52 -25.05
N ILE A 288 2.29 1.80 -23.92
CA ILE A 288 1.09 2.63 -23.91
C ILE A 288 1.50 4.09 -24.07
N ILE A 289 0.99 4.76 -25.09
CA ILE A 289 1.30 6.16 -25.40
C ILE A 289 0.23 7.08 -24.80
N VAL A 290 -1.04 6.72 -25.01
CA VAL A 290 -2.21 7.56 -24.68
C VAL A 290 -3.36 6.67 -24.23
N VAL A 291 -4.12 7.13 -23.25
CA VAL A 291 -5.36 6.51 -22.76
C VAL A 291 -6.50 7.52 -22.88
N TYR A 292 -7.66 7.07 -23.36
CA TYR A 292 -8.90 7.83 -23.49
C TYR A 292 -9.97 7.21 -22.59
N TYR A 293 -10.73 8.05 -21.89
CA TYR A 293 -11.90 7.63 -21.11
C TYR A 293 -12.98 8.72 -21.17
N ASP A 294 -14.23 8.34 -20.88
CA ASP A 294 -15.36 9.27 -20.81
C ASP A 294 -15.62 9.66 -19.34
N SER A 295 -15.44 10.94 -19.02
CA SER A 295 -15.78 11.53 -17.72
C SER A 295 -17.20 12.08 -17.77
N GLU A 296 -18.02 11.82 -16.74
CA GLU A 296 -19.39 12.35 -16.67
C GLU A 296 -19.44 13.88 -16.76
N ASP A 297 -18.44 14.55 -16.18
CA ASP A 297 -18.39 16.01 -16.07
C ASP A 297 -17.72 16.67 -17.29
N ASP A 298 -16.67 16.05 -17.82
CA ASP A 298 -15.78 16.67 -18.82
C ASP A 298 -15.85 16.03 -20.22
N GLY A 299 -16.59 14.93 -20.37
CA GLY A 299 -16.64 14.13 -21.59
C GLY A 299 -15.34 13.35 -21.82
N VAL A 300 -14.98 13.14 -23.10
CA VAL A 300 -13.80 12.35 -23.44
C VAL A 300 -12.51 13.08 -23.05
N ILE A 301 -11.76 12.49 -22.13
CA ILE A 301 -10.46 12.95 -21.67
C ILE A 301 -9.35 12.13 -22.33
N GLU A 302 -8.29 12.82 -22.77
CA GLU A 302 -7.05 12.24 -23.28
C GLU A 302 -5.96 12.33 -22.20
N MET A 303 -5.39 11.19 -21.80
CA MET A 303 -4.31 11.07 -20.83
C MET A 303 -3.06 10.56 -21.52
N LYS A 304 -1.98 11.34 -21.50
CA LYS A 304 -0.67 10.85 -21.95
C LYS A 304 -0.04 9.98 -20.86
N ALA A 305 0.60 8.89 -21.26
CA ALA A 305 1.34 8.03 -20.32
C ALA A 305 2.71 8.61 -19.89
N ASP A 306 3.02 9.87 -20.25
CA ASP A 306 4.32 10.51 -20.05
C ASP A 306 4.79 10.45 -18.58
N GLY A 307 5.83 9.66 -18.30
CA GLY A 307 6.48 9.61 -17.00
C GLY A 307 5.86 8.67 -15.97
N HIS A 308 4.70 8.06 -16.28
CA HIS A 308 4.26 6.87 -15.57
C HIS A 308 5.01 5.70 -16.17
N ASP A 309 6.14 5.37 -15.53
CA ASP A 309 6.86 4.13 -15.73
C ASP A 309 5.92 3.02 -15.26
N ALA A 310 4.91 2.70 -16.08
CA ALA A 310 4.29 1.38 -16.14
C ALA A 310 5.39 0.44 -16.65
N SER A 311 6.42 0.36 -15.82
CA SER A 311 7.76 -0.08 -16.12
C SER A 311 7.63 -1.41 -16.79
N GLN A 312 8.09 -1.44 -18.04
CA GLN A 312 8.46 -2.60 -18.83
C GLN A 312 8.03 -3.88 -18.12
N MET A 313 6.79 -4.34 -18.35
CA MET A 313 6.52 -5.74 -18.09
C MET A 313 7.61 -6.48 -18.85
N GLU A 314 8.55 -7.10 -18.14
CA GLU A 314 9.60 -7.88 -18.79
C GLU A 314 8.87 -9.01 -19.51
N TYR A 315 8.66 -8.78 -20.81
CA TYR A 315 7.89 -9.65 -21.67
C TYR A 315 8.65 -10.96 -21.74
N THR A 316 8.17 -11.93 -20.97
CA THR A 316 8.78 -13.25 -20.93
C THR A 316 8.05 -14.12 -21.93
N THR A 317 8.79 -14.68 -22.89
CA THR A 317 8.25 -15.61 -23.88
C THR A 317 7.98 -16.98 -23.25
N TRP A 318 7.11 -17.78 -23.86
CA TRP A 318 6.85 -19.16 -23.40
C TRP A 318 8.14 -20.00 -23.30
N ASP A 319 9.12 -19.72 -24.15
CA ASP A 319 10.41 -20.42 -24.18
C ASP A 319 11.32 -20.05 -23.00
N GLU A 320 11.08 -18.89 -22.36
CA GLU A 320 11.84 -18.43 -21.19
C GLU A 320 11.24 -18.95 -19.88
N TYR A 321 9.94 -19.25 -19.86
CA TYR A 321 9.34 -19.98 -18.76
C TYR A 321 9.69 -21.47 -18.87
N ASN A 322 10.16 -22.09 -17.78
CA ASN A 322 10.31 -23.55 -17.71
C ASN A 322 8.93 -24.19 -17.54
N VAL A 323 8.16 -24.27 -18.63
CA VAL A 323 6.76 -24.70 -18.64
C VAL A 323 6.64 -26.14 -19.12
N ASP A 324 5.88 -26.95 -18.38
CA ASP A 324 5.42 -28.24 -18.87
C ASP A 324 4.27 -28.04 -19.86
N THR A 325 4.39 -28.60 -21.07
CA THR A 325 3.39 -28.42 -22.13
C THR A 325 2.65 -29.70 -22.49
N ARG A 326 1.35 -29.57 -22.78
CA ARG A 326 0.50 -30.67 -23.24
C ARG A 326 -0.41 -30.22 -24.37
N GLU A 327 -0.14 -30.71 -25.58
CA GLU A 327 -0.94 -30.40 -26.77
C GLU A 327 -2.22 -31.23 -26.87
N GLY A 328 -3.20 -30.71 -27.61
CA GLY A 328 -4.45 -31.43 -27.93
C GLY A 328 -5.46 -31.48 -26.78
N VAL A 329 -5.29 -30.64 -25.76
CA VAL A 329 -6.21 -30.55 -24.62
C VAL A 329 -7.50 -29.87 -25.07
N THR A 330 -8.62 -30.56 -24.90
CA THR A 330 -9.93 -30.01 -25.24
C THR A 330 -10.55 -29.32 -24.04
N ILE A 331 -10.80 -28.02 -24.17
CA ILE A 331 -11.49 -27.21 -23.15
C ILE A 331 -12.88 -26.82 -23.68
N ASN A 332 -13.89 -26.88 -22.81
CA ASN A 332 -15.21 -26.30 -23.09
C ASN A 332 -15.40 -25.08 -22.19
N VAL A 333 -15.63 -23.94 -22.81
CA VAL A 333 -15.94 -22.66 -22.17
C VAL A 333 -17.28 -22.13 -22.70
N GLU A 334 -17.81 -21.07 -22.11
CA GLU A 334 -19.04 -20.42 -22.56
C GLU A 334 -18.97 -19.98 -24.05
N ALA A 335 -17.81 -19.50 -24.52
CA ALA A 335 -17.60 -19.13 -25.93
C ALA A 335 -17.59 -20.32 -26.90
N GLY A 336 -17.45 -21.57 -26.41
CA GLY A 336 -17.44 -22.77 -27.23
C GLY A 336 -16.42 -23.82 -26.81
N LYS A 337 -16.07 -24.69 -27.75
CA LYS A 337 -15.18 -25.83 -27.54
C LYS A 337 -13.91 -25.65 -28.36
N PHE A 338 -12.76 -25.71 -27.70
CA PHE A 338 -11.45 -25.45 -28.31
C PHE A 338 -10.49 -26.60 -28.07
N THR A 339 -9.67 -26.89 -29.06
CA THR A 339 -8.47 -27.72 -28.90
C THR A 339 -7.30 -26.79 -28.64
N THR A 340 -6.60 -27.00 -27.53
CA THR A 340 -5.62 -26.07 -26.96
C THR A 340 -4.32 -26.78 -26.65
N THR A 341 -3.27 -25.99 -26.48
CA THR A 341 -2.06 -26.37 -25.75
C THR A 341 -2.21 -25.88 -24.32
N GLU A 342 -2.01 -26.81 -23.37
CA GLU A 342 -1.91 -26.51 -21.96
C GLU A 342 -0.46 -26.20 -21.60
N TYR A 343 -0.26 -25.11 -20.88
CA TYR A 343 1.00 -24.61 -20.39
C TYR A 343 0.90 -24.62 -18.85
N ASN A 344 1.78 -25.35 -18.18
CA ASN A 344 1.83 -25.43 -16.73
C ASN A 344 3.16 -24.88 -16.19
N TRP A 345 3.09 -23.81 -15.42
CA TRP A 345 4.22 -23.18 -14.75
C TRP A 345 4.03 -23.23 -13.24
N ALA A 346 5.14 -23.41 -12.52
CA ALA A 346 5.17 -23.33 -11.07
C ALA A 346 6.49 -22.69 -10.63
N ASP A 347 6.44 -21.87 -9.57
CA ASP A 347 7.65 -21.29 -8.97
C ASP A 347 8.09 -22.01 -7.68
N GLU A 348 9.20 -21.55 -7.11
CA GLU A 348 9.74 -22.09 -5.86
C GLU A 348 8.88 -21.77 -4.62
N SER A 349 7.97 -20.79 -4.73
CA SER A 349 7.09 -20.38 -3.64
C SER A 349 5.84 -21.26 -3.51
N GLY A 350 5.52 -22.03 -4.56
CA GLY A 350 4.34 -22.90 -4.61
C GLY A 350 3.22 -22.34 -5.47
N MET A 351 3.38 -21.14 -6.03
CA MET A 351 2.44 -20.56 -6.98
C MET A 351 2.43 -21.39 -8.27
N THR A 352 1.24 -21.77 -8.72
CA THR A 352 1.05 -22.49 -9.98
C THR A 352 0.17 -21.70 -10.93
N VAL A 353 0.52 -21.72 -12.22
CA VAL A 353 -0.27 -21.09 -13.28
C VAL A 353 -0.43 -22.06 -14.44
N LEU A 354 -1.69 -22.29 -14.81
CA LEU A 354 -2.12 -23.13 -15.91
C LEU A 354 -2.77 -22.24 -16.97
N TRP A 355 -2.31 -22.32 -18.21
CA TRP A 355 -2.94 -21.65 -19.35
C TRP A 355 -3.39 -22.65 -20.38
N TRP A 356 -4.53 -22.38 -21.00
CA TRP A 356 -5.00 -23.08 -22.19
C TRP A 356 -5.11 -22.10 -23.34
N ALA A 357 -4.30 -22.33 -24.38
CA ALA A 357 -4.20 -21.41 -25.50
C ALA A 357 -4.28 -22.11 -26.87
N THR A 358 -4.80 -21.38 -27.86
CA THR A 358 -4.93 -21.82 -29.25
C THR A 358 -4.99 -20.63 -30.20
N ASP A 359 -4.41 -20.72 -31.39
CA ASP A 359 -4.43 -19.64 -32.39
C ASP A 359 -5.82 -19.41 -33.02
N ASP A 360 -6.79 -20.29 -32.74
CA ASP A 360 -8.19 -20.14 -33.17
C ASP A 360 -8.94 -19.02 -32.43
N VAL A 361 -8.38 -18.50 -31.32
CA VAL A 361 -8.95 -17.41 -30.53
C VAL A 361 -8.10 -16.15 -30.71
N PRO A 362 -8.69 -14.96 -30.95
CA PRO A 362 -7.94 -13.71 -30.96
C PRO A 362 -7.19 -13.52 -29.63
N GLY A 363 -5.89 -13.27 -29.68
CA GLY A 363 -5.08 -13.23 -28.46
C GLY A 363 -4.69 -14.58 -27.89
N SER A 364 -5.08 -15.68 -28.54
CA SER A 364 -4.76 -17.07 -28.24
C SER A 364 -5.24 -17.63 -26.89
N LEU A 365 -5.65 -16.83 -25.91
CA LEU A 365 -6.06 -17.32 -24.59
C LEU A 365 -7.50 -17.86 -24.60
N VAL A 366 -7.69 -19.10 -24.15
CA VAL A 366 -9.03 -19.68 -23.91
C VAL A 366 -9.38 -19.61 -22.43
N SER A 367 -8.44 -19.95 -21.55
CA SER A 367 -8.65 -19.95 -20.10
C SER A 367 -7.31 -19.94 -19.37
N TYR A 368 -7.31 -19.50 -18.11
CA TYR A 368 -6.21 -19.78 -17.19
C TYR A 368 -6.72 -20.08 -15.77
N LYS A 369 -5.86 -20.73 -15.00
CA LYS A 369 -6.01 -20.92 -13.56
C LYS A 369 -4.69 -20.62 -12.88
N MET A 370 -4.72 -19.69 -11.93
CA MET A 370 -3.64 -19.36 -11.02
C MET A 370 -4.05 -19.82 -9.62
N GLU A 371 -3.15 -20.50 -8.92
CA GLU A 371 -3.41 -21.04 -7.58
C GLU A 371 -2.17 -20.85 -6.70
N ASP A 372 -2.40 -20.29 -5.51
CA ASP A 372 -1.46 -20.17 -4.39
C ASP A 372 -2.11 -20.79 -3.13
N ASP A 373 -1.42 -20.83 -1.99
CA ASP A 373 -1.81 -21.51 -0.76
C ASP A 373 -3.22 -21.14 -0.24
N SER A 374 -3.72 -19.95 -0.53
CA SER A 374 -5.03 -19.47 -0.07
C SER A 374 -6.01 -19.06 -1.16
N ASP A 375 -5.53 -18.76 -2.37
CA ASP A 375 -6.30 -18.02 -3.37
C ASP A 375 -6.27 -18.74 -4.71
N ILE A 376 -7.42 -18.79 -5.39
CA ILE A 376 -7.55 -19.33 -6.73
C ILE A 376 -8.14 -18.24 -7.64
N VAL A 377 -7.40 -17.89 -8.69
CA VAL A 377 -7.88 -16.98 -9.74
C VAL A 377 -8.07 -17.79 -11.01
N THR A 378 -9.26 -17.71 -11.59
CA THR A 378 -9.58 -18.36 -12.87
C THR A 378 -10.03 -17.33 -13.88
N SER A 379 -9.79 -17.61 -15.16
CA SER A 379 -10.36 -16.85 -16.27
C SER A 379 -10.90 -17.81 -17.32
N GLU A 380 -12.07 -17.49 -17.84
CA GLU A 380 -12.74 -18.28 -18.88
C GLU A 380 -13.16 -17.36 -20.03
N LEU A 381 -12.84 -17.74 -21.27
CA LEU A 381 -13.33 -17.05 -22.48
C LEU A 381 -14.84 -17.26 -22.62
N ILE A 382 -15.60 -16.17 -22.52
CA ILE A 382 -17.06 -16.20 -22.61
C ILE A 382 -17.61 -15.72 -23.95
N ASP A 383 -16.87 -14.89 -24.69
CA ASP A 383 -17.28 -14.45 -26.03
C ASP A 383 -16.08 -14.06 -26.92
N ILE A 384 -16.26 -14.19 -28.24
CA ILE A 384 -15.33 -13.71 -29.27
C ILE A 384 -16.05 -12.63 -30.08
N THR A 385 -15.62 -11.38 -29.94
CA THR A 385 -16.30 -10.24 -30.54
C THR A 385 -15.68 -9.87 -31.89
N SER A 386 -16.50 -9.31 -32.77
CA SER A 386 -16.07 -8.86 -34.10
C SER A 386 -16.76 -7.56 -34.51
N GLY A 387 -16.11 -6.78 -35.38
CA GLY A 387 -16.63 -5.49 -35.83
C GLY A 387 -16.50 -4.37 -34.80
N ASN A 388 -15.63 -4.53 -33.79
CA ASN A 388 -15.35 -3.50 -32.79
C ASN A 388 -14.78 -2.24 -33.47
N ARG A 389 -15.21 -1.06 -33.01
CA ARG A 389 -14.83 0.25 -33.56
C ARG A 389 -14.52 1.23 -32.44
N PRO A 390 -13.65 2.23 -32.71
CA PRO A 390 -13.45 3.35 -31.80
C PRO A 390 -14.76 4.10 -31.52
N VAL A 391 -14.91 4.50 -30.27
CA VAL A 391 -16.01 5.29 -29.69
C VAL A 391 -15.46 6.58 -29.10
N LEU A 392 -14.34 6.52 -28.37
CA LEU A 392 -13.72 7.65 -27.68
C LEU A 392 -12.71 8.39 -28.58
N TYR A 393 -11.85 7.64 -29.27
CA TYR A 393 -10.90 8.18 -30.24
C TYR A 393 -11.62 8.67 -31.51
N LYS A 394 -11.47 9.96 -31.82
CA LYS A 394 -12.18 10.65 -32.92
C LYS A 394 -11.30 11.00 -34.11
#